data_AF-A0AAU5IEM0-F1
#
_entry.id   AF-A0AAU5IEM0-F1
#
_cell.length_a   1.000
_cell.length_b   1.000
_cell.length_c   1.000
_cell.angle_alpha   90.00
_cell.angle_beta   90.00
_cell.angle_gamma   90.00
#
_symmetry.space_group_name_H-M   'P 1'
#
loop_
_entity.id
_entity.type
_entity.pdbx_description
1 polymer ?
#
loop_
_entity_poly.entity_id
_entity_poly.type
_entity_poly.pdbx_seq_one_letter_code
_entity_poly.pdbx_strand_id
1 'polypeptide(L)'
;MTDQRPLHDYGRSRAVLIGTWDYTHLTSVAAARHSLNRMYRLLTGPRCGWPEDRVAVLPNEPGPGDLSDRLLDLFEDTTDVALFYYVGHGQIDDEDQLCLGLIGSRTEPHRRATTSLPFTAVRRAAWATAAPPPRWSCSTAASPGWPPTATTPSPVPPKRCWSGPPGPAPTP
;
A
#
# COMPACT_ATOMS: atom_id res chain seq x y z
N MET A 1 -31.96 8.98 -21.80
CA MET A 1 -31.25 9.33 -20.56
C MET A 1 -30.75 8.04 -19.97
N THR A 2 -29.47 7.73 -20.16
CA THR A 2 -28.88 6.48 -19.67
C THR A 2 -28.77 6.59 -18.15
N ASP A 3 -29.61 5.84 -17.46
CA ASP A 3 -29.55 5.61 -16.01
C ASP A 3 -28.31 4.76 -15.71
N GLN A 4 -27.13 5.38 -15.78
CA GLN A 4 -25.91 4.77 -15.27
C GLN A 4 -25.88 5.06 -13.77
N ARG A 5 -26.27 4.05 -12.98
CA ARG A 5 -25.84 3.96 -11.59
C ARG A 5 -24.32 4.23 -11.56
N PRO A 6 -23.83 5.21 -10.77
CA PRO A 6 -22.41 5.46 -10.68
C PRO A 6 -21.70 4.15 -10.33
N LEU A 7 -20.71 3.76 -11.14
CA LEU A 7 -19.92 2.54 -10.92
C LEU A 7 -19.21 2.54 -9.56
N HIS A 8 -19.01 3.73 -8.97
CA HIS A 8 -18.38 3.95 -7.68
C HIS A 8 -19.18 4.97 -6.87
N ASP A 9 -19.33 4.70 -5.58
CA ASP A 9 -19.84 5.62 -4.58
C ASP A 9 -18.68 6.44 -3.99
N TYR A 10 -18.52 7.67 -4.50
CA TYR A 10 -17.49 8.58 -4.03
C TYR A 10 -17.70 9.08 -2.60
N GLY A 11 -18.91 8.94 -2.04
CA GLY A 11 -19.20 9.20 -0.63
C GLY A 11 -18.67 8.12 0.31
N ARG A 12 -18.33 6.94 -0.21
CA ARG A 12 -17.71 5.81 0.49
C ARG A 12 -16.26 5.55 0.06
N SER A 13 -15.75 6.43 -0.80
CA SER A 13 -14.40 6.41 -1.33
C SER A 13 -13.55 7.47 -0.62
N ARG A 14 -12.23 7.31 -0.65
CA ARG A 14 -11.28 8.29 -0.10
C ARG A 14 -10.13 8.55 -1.05
N ALA A 15 -9.82 9.82 -1.26
CA ALA A 15 -8.69 10.26 -2.04
C ALA A 15 -7.71 10.98 -1.13
N VAL A 16 -6.45 10.57 -1.17
CA VAL A 16 -5.36 11.25 -0.49
C VAL A 16 -4.38 11.76 -1.52
N LEU A 17 -4.20 13.08 -1.55
CA LEU A 17 -3.32 13.79 -2.46
C LEU A 17 -2.14 14.34 -1.68
N ILE A 18 -0.95 13.81 -1.92
CA ILE A 18 0.30 14.29 -1.33
C ILE A 18 1.11 15.02 -2.40
N GLY A 19 1.61 16.20 -2.08
CA GLY A 19 2.50 16.92 -2.99
C GLY A 19 3.61 17.62 -2.24
N THR A 20 4.85 17.42 -2.69
CA THR A 20 6.02 18.04 -2.10
C THR A 20 6.78 18.81 -3.17
N TRP A 21 7.01 20.10 -2.94
CA TRP A 21 7.73 20.98 -3.87
C TRP A 21 8.84 21.83 -3.24
N ASP A 22 8.81 22.05 -1.92
CA ASP A 22 9.80 22.84 -1.19
C ASP A 22 10.76 21.95 -0.41
N TYR A 23 11.68 21.28 -1.11
CA TYR A 23 12.63 20.36 -0.49
C TYR A 23 13.80 21.10 0.16
N THR A 24 14.29 20.58 1.29
CA THR A 24 15.49 21.11 1.95
C THR A 24 16.78 20.61 1.32
N HIS A 25 16.79 19.35 0.86
CA HIS A 25 18.00 18.69 0.37
C HIS A 25 17.91 18.27 -1.11
N LEU A 26 16.75 18.41 -1.74
CA LEU A 26 16.51 18.11 -3.14
C LEU A 26 16.15 19.39 -3.90
N THR A 27 16.21 19.35 -5.22
CA THR A 27 15.80 20.48 -6.06
C THR A 27 14.29 20.72 -5.93
N SER A 28 13.88 21.96 -5.67
CA SER A 28 12.46 22.33 -5.61
C SER A 28 11.74 22.09 -6.95
N VAL A 29 10.50 21.62 -6.88
CA VAL A 29 9.67 21.30 -8.05
C VAL A 29 8.37 22.08 -7.97
N ALA A 30 8.40 23.39 -8.29
CA ALA A 30 7.23 24.27 -8.21
C ALA A 30 6.03 23.77 -9.03
N ALA A 31 6.27 23.02 -10.12
CA ALA A 31 5.23 22.39 -10.92
C ALA A 31 4.37 21.39 -10.13
N ALA A 32 4.92 20.75 -9.09
CA ALA A 32 4.18 19.80 -8.26
C ALA A 32 3.02 20.49 -7.52
N ARG A 33 3.18 21.74 -7.06
CA ARG A 33 2.09 22.54 -6.46
C ARG A 33 0.94 22.74 -7.44
N HIS A 34 1.24 23.06 -8.70
CA HIS A 34 0.21 23.26 -9.72
C HIS A 34 -0.50 21.95 -10.09
N SER A 35 0.26 20.85 -10.15
CA SER A 35 -0.29 19.52 -10.42
C SER A 35 -1.26 19.07 -9.32
N LEU A 36 -0.86 19.21 -8.05
CA LEU A 36 -1.68 18.84 -6.89
C LEU A 36 -3.01 19.60 -6.87
N ASN A 37 -2.96 20.92 -7.05
CA ASN A 37 -4.15 21.77 -7.10
C ASN A 37 -5.07 21.43 -8.28
N ARG A 38 -4.49 21.07 -9.44
CA ARG A 38 -5.28 20.64 -10.61
C ARG A 38 -5.95 19.30 -10.36
N MET A 39 -5.27 18.36 -9.73
CA MET A 39 -5.83 17.06 -9.38
C MET A 39 -6.98 17.20 -8.38
N TYR A 40 -6.81 18.00 -7.32
CA TYR A 40 -7.87 18.30 -6.35
C TYR A 40 -9.13 18.82 -7.05
N ARG A 41 -8.99 19.87 -7.89
CA ARG A 41 -10.11 20.47 -8.64
C ARG A 41 -10.76 19.51 -9.64
N LEU A 42 -9.99 18.56 -10.18
CA LEU A 42 -10.53 17.56 -11.09
C LEU A 42 -11.41 16.56 -10.34
N LEU A 43 -10.97 16.12 -9.16
CA LEU A 43 -11.70 15.17 -8.32
C LEU A 43 -12.97 15.79 -7.73
N THR A 44 -12.87 16.98 -7.14
CA THR A 44 -14.03 17.69 -6.56
C THR A 44 -14.91 18.39 -7.61
N GLY A 45 -14.42 18.48 -8.85
CA GLY A 45 -15.15 19.09 -9.95
C GLY A 45 -16.25 18.20 -10.53
N PRO A 46 -17.06 18.73 -11.47
CA PRO A 46 -18.24 18.05 -12.02
C PRO A 46 -17.93 16.79 -12.84
N ARG A 47 -16.65 16.50 -13.11
CA ARG A 47 -16.22 15.31 -13.86
C ARG A 47 -16.18 14.06 -13.00
N CYS A 48 -15.70 14.19 -11.77
CA CYS A 48 -15.56 13.08 -10.83
C CYS A 48 -16.59 13.21 -9.69
N GLY A 49 -16.88 14.42 -9.21
CA GLY A 49 -17.93 14.66 -8.22
C GLY A 49 -17.61 14.10 -6.83
N TRP A 50 -16.32 14.04 -6.46
CA TRP A 50 -15.92 13.62 -5.12
C TRP A 50 -16.34 14.68 -4.10
N PRO A 51 -16.95 14.28 -2.96
CA PRO A 51 -17.17 15.18 -1.84
C PRO A 51 -15.83 15.74 -1.32
N GLU A 52 -15.77 17.02 -0.98
CA GLU A 52 -14.52 17.67 -0.53
C GLU A 52 -13.98 17.05 0.76
N ASP A 53 -14.87 16.61 1.66
CA ASP A 53 -14.53 15.91 2.91
C ASP A 53 -13.93 14.52 2.67
N ARG A 54 -14.09 13.96 1.47
CA ARG A 54 -13.51 12.69 1.02
C ARG A 54 -12.18 12.85 0.27
N VAL A 55 -11.71 14.08 0.05
CA VAL A 55 -10.43 14.37 -0.59
C VAL A 55 -9.48 15.05 0.39
N ALA A 56 -8.57 14.28 0.98
CA ALA A 56 -7.53 14.82 1.85
C ALA A 56 -6.32 15.32 1.04
N VAL A 57 -5.87 16.54 1.30
CA VAL A 57 -4.70 17.14 0.66
C VAL A 57 -3.61 17.34 1.71
N LEU A 58 -2.44 16.74 1.49
CA LEU A 58 -1.28 16.79 2.37
C LEU A 58 -0.12 17.48 1.63
N PRO A 59 -0.04 18.82 1.67
CA PRO A 59 1.02 19.56 1.01
C PRO A 59 2.27 19.60 1.88
N ASN A 60 3.45 19.42 1.27
CA ASN A 60 4.73 19.78 1.85
C ASN A 60 4.95 19.18 3.26
N GLU A 61 4.67 17.88 3.40
CA GLU A 61 4.87 17.17 4.67
C GLU A 61 6.37 17.18 5.05
N PRO A 62 6.73 17.52 6.30
CA PRO A 62 8.10 17.79 6.71
C PRO A 62 8.97 16.53 6.73
N GLY A 63 8.37 15.38 7.03
CA GLY A 63 9.03 14.10 7.18
C GLY A 63 8.03 12.98 7.49
N PRO A 64 8.51 11.73 7.63
CA PRO A 64 7.63 10.56 7.70
C PRO A 64 6.84 10.44 9.00
N GLY A 65 7.33 11.06 10.10
CA GLY A 65 6.63 11.29 11.37
C GLY A 65 5.45 10.36 11.68
N ASP A 66 4.27 10.94 11.81
CA ASP A 66 2.97 10.28 11.97
C ASP A 66 2.24 10.10 10.63
N LEU A 67 2.90 10.37 9.50
CA LEU A 67 2.26 10.38 8.18
C LEU A 67 1.70 9.01 7.80
N SER A 68 2.38 7.93 8.19
CA SER A 68 1.91 6.57 7.95
C SER A 68 0.63 6.26 8.74
N ASP A 69 0.54 6.72 10.00
CA ASP A 69 -0.62 6.52 10.85
C ASP A 69 -1.79 7.38 10.35
N ARG A 70 -1.53 8.64 10.00
CA ARG A 70 -2.52 9.52 9.36
C ARG A 70 -3.07 8.92 8.06
N LEU A 71 -2.24 8.23 7.27
CA LEU A 71 -2.71 7.53 6.08
C LEU A 71 -3.62 6.35 6.41
N LEU A 72 -3.31 5.60 7.46
CA LEU A 72 -4.18 4.53 7.96
C LEU A 72 -5.54 5.09 8.37
N ASP A 73 -5.55 6.14 9.19
CA ASP A 73 -6.78 6.79 9.66
C ASP A 73 -7.59 7.36 8.49
N LEU A 74 -6.92 7.97 7.51
CA LEU A 74 -7.59 8.52 6.33
C LEU A 74 -8.26 7.45 5.49
N PHE A 75 -7.67 6.25 5.39
CA PHE A 75 -8.25 5.17 4.60
C PHE A 75 -9.19 4.28 5.43
N GLU A 76 -9.18 4.34 6.76
CA GLU A 76 -9.89 3.42 7.68
C GLU A 76 -11.35 3.16 7.29
N ASP A 77 -12.10 4.21 6.95
CA ASP A 77 -13.53 4.17 6.64
C ASP A 77 -13.85 3.96 5.15
N THR A 78 -12.81 3.73 4.33
CA THR A 78 -12.93 3.58 2.88
C THR A 78 -13.43 2.19 2.53
N THR A 79 -14.56 2.09 1.84
CA THR A 79 -15.17 0.78 1.49
C THR A 79 -15.39 0.56 0.01
N ASP A 80 -15.21 1.59 -0.82
CA ASP A 80 -15.34 1.50 -2.28
C ASP A 80 -13.98 1.74 -2.95
N VAL A 81 -13.60 3.02 -3.18
CA VAL A 81 -12.34 3.36 -3.84
C VAL A 81 -11.37 4.07 -2.90
N ALA A 82 -10.15 3.54 -2.78
CA ALA A 82 -9.01 4.23 -2.18
C ALA A 82 -8.10 4.78 -3.29
N LEU A 83 -8.06 6.11 -3.44
CA LEU A 83 -7.19 6.80 -4.40
C LEU A 83 -6.02 7.43 -3.67
N PHE A 84 -4.79 7.13 -4.11
CA PHE A 84 -3.59 7.79 -3.65
C PHE A 84 -2.92 8.49 -4.82
N TYR A 85 -2.66 9.79 -4.68
CA TYR A 85 -1.95 10.59 -5.67
C TYR A 85 -0.76 11.26 -5.02
N TYR A 86 0.43 11.00 -5.54
CA TYR A 86 1.66 11.65 -5.10
C TYR A 86 2.30 12.43 -6.25
N VAL A 87 2.80 13.63 -5.95
CA VAL A 87 3.61 14.43 -6.88
C VAL A 87 4.82 15.03 -6.18
N GLY A 88 6.00 14.74 -6.71
CA GLY A 88 7.26 15.15 -6.12
C GLY A 88 8.41 14.24 -6.58
N HIS A 89 9.51 14.24 -5.84
CA HIS A 89 10.64 13.35 -6.08
C HIS A 89 10.31 11.93 -5.64
N GLY A 90 10.48 10.96 -6.54
CA GLY A 90 10.51 9.55 -6.20
C GLY A 90 11.96 9.09 -6.16
N GLN A 91 12.36 8.42 -5.09
CA GLN A 91 13.70 7.88 -4.95
C GLN A 91 13.62 6.38 -4.65
N ILE A 92 14.63 5.61 -5.06
CA ILE A 92 14.77 4.20 -4.70
C ILE A 92 15.75 4.09 -3.52
N ASP A 93 15.46 3.31 -2.48
CA ASP A 93 16.39 3.08 -1.37
C ASP A 93 17.40 1.94 -1.68
N ASP A 94 18.19 1.53 -0.69
CA ASP A 94 19.18 0.46 -0.84
C ASP A 94 18.54 -0.94 -0.98
N GLU A 95 17.25 -1.07 -0.64
CA GLU A 95 16.45 -2.29 -0.73
C GLU A 95 15.55 -2.33 -1.99
N ASP A 96 15.86 -1.52 -3.00
CA ASP A 96 15.09 -1.37 -4.24
C ASP A 96 13.61 -0.98 -4.03
N GLN A 97 13.29 -0.33 -2.90
CA GLN A 97 11.94 0.14 -2.61
C GLN A 97 11.73 1.60 -3.03
N LEU A 98 10.55 1.87 -3.56
CA LEU A 98 10.13 3.23 -3.89
C LEU A 98 9.83 4.04 -2.61
N CYS A 99 10.58 5.12 -2.44
CA CYS A 99 10.43 6.12 -1.40
C CYS A 99 9.92 7.46 -1.99
N LEU A 100 8.81 7.96 -1.46
CA LEU A 100 8.20 9.22 -1.87
C LEU A 100 8.81 10.38 -1.06
N GLY A 101 9.40 11.33 -1.76
CA GLY A 101 10.08 12.51 -1.22
C GLY A 101 9.19 13.43 -0.38
N LEU A 102 9.66 13.74 0.82
CA LEU A 102 9.15 14.73 1.75
C LEU A 102 10.14 15.89 1.85
N ILE A 103 9.80 16.98 2.53
CA ILE A 103 10.68 18.16 2.62
C ILE A 103 12.07 17.79 3.13
N GLY A 104 12.12 16.98 4.20
CA GLY A 104 13.35 16.51 4.83
C GLY A 104 14.03 15.33 4.14
N SER A 105 13.52 14.84 3.00
CA SER A 105 14.09 13.71 2.29
C SER A 105 15.52 14.00 1.86
N ARG A 106 16.41 13.09 2.22
CA ARG A 106 17.83 13.16 1.89
C ARG A 106 18.16 12.39 0.61
N THR A 107 19.28 12.74 0.00
CA THR A 107 19.78 12.11 -1.23
C THR A 107 20.54 10.82 -0.93
N GLU A 108 21.09 10.64 0.28
CA GLU A 108 21.84 9.43 0.64
C GLU A 108 20.94 8.19 0.71
N PRO A 109 21.22 7.11 -0.05
CA PRO A 109 20.36 5.92 -0.15
C PRO A 109 19.88 5.33 1.20
N HIS A 110 20.80 5.10 2.13
CA HIS A 110 20.56 4.56 3.46
C HIS A 110 19.72 5.48 4.37
N ARG A 111 19.58 6.76 4.02
CA ARG A 111 18.73 7.71 4.76
C ARG A 111 17.38 7.94 4.08
N ARG A 112 17.19 7.51 2.83
CA ARG A 112 15.94 7.70 2.07
C ARG A 112 14.76 7.04 2.77
N ALA A 113 14.91 5.78 3.18
CA ALA A 113 13.86 5.02 3.87
C ALA A 113 13.42 5.67 5.20
N THR A 114 14.34 6.34 5.91
CA THR A 114 14.05 6.99 7.21
C THR A 114 13.54 8.43 7.12
N THR A 115 13.74 9.09 5.98
CA THR A 115 13.42 10.52 5.79
C THR A 115 12.32 10.78 4.76
N SER A 116 11.93 9.75 4.03
CA SER A 116 10.90 9.78 2.99
C SER A 116 9.76 8.85 3.39
N LEU A 117 8.64 8.90 2.67
CA LEU A 117 7.52 7.98 2.88
C LEU A 117 7.69 6.73 2.00
N PRO A 118 7.91 5.52 2.57
CA PRO A 118 7.99 4.31 1.77
C PRO A 118 6.65 4.00 1.11
N PHE A 119 6.65 3.68 -0.18
CA PHE A 119 5.41 3.32 -0.90
C PHE A 119 4.74 2.07 -0.32
N THR A 120 5.53 1.19 0.31
CA THR A 120 5.01 0.02 1.04
C THR A 120 4.09 0.41 2.20
N ALA A 121 4.34 1.53 2.88
CA ALA A 121 3.48 2.03 3.96
C ALA A 121 2.13 2.52 3.40
N VAL A 122 2.16 3.29 2.31
CA VAL A 122 0.94 3.73 1.59
C VAL A 122 0.11 2.54 1.15
N ARG A 123 0.77 1.55 0.54
CA ARG A 123 0.10 0.34 0.04
C ARG A 123 -0.53 -0.47 1.16
N ARG A 124 0.14 -0.57 2.32
CA ARG A 124 -0.43 -1.19 3.53
C ARG A 124 -1.65 -0.43 4.01
N ALA A 125 -1.59 0.90 4.07
CA ALA A 125 -2.73 1.71 4.49
C ALA A 125 -3.95 1.55 3.57
N ALA A 126 -3.72 1.56 2.25
CA ALA A 126 -4.80 1.38 1.27
C ALA A 126 -5.38 -0.04 1.23
N TRP A 127 -4.62 -1.07 1.61
CA TRP A 127 -5.09 -2.46 1.62
C TRP A 127 -5.61 -2.94 2.96
N ALA A 128 -5.26 -2.28 4.07
CA ALA A 128 -5.80 -2.61 5.38
C ALA A 128 -7.33 -2.47 5.44
N THR A 129 -7.90 -1.67 4.53
CA THR A 129 -9.32 -1.30 4.50
C THR A 129 -10.12 -2.11 3.48
N ALA A 130 -9.44 -2.74 2.52
CA ALA A 130 -10.04 -3.79 1.71
C ALA A 130 -10.19 -5.05 2.58
N ALA A 131 -11.43 -5.42 2.89
CA ALA A 131 -11.80 -6.59 3.70
C ALA A 131 -11.10 -7.90 3.23
N PRO A 132 -11.09 -8.96 4.08
CA PRO A 132 -9.91 -9.70 4.51
C PRO A 132 -9.13 -10.40 3.38
N PRO A 133 -7.83 -10.70 3.60
CA PRO A 133 -7.04 -11.51 2.67
C PRO A 133 -7.76 -12.83 2.37
N PRO A 134 -7.54 -13.42 1.17
CA PRO A 134 -8.23 -14.65 0.78
C PRO A 134 -8.07 -15.69 1.88
N ARG A 135 -9.21 -16.10 2.47
CA ARG A 135 -9.28 -17.29 3.31
C ARG A 135 -8.92 -18.47 2.42
N TRP A 136 -7.67 -18.90 2.48
CA TRP A 136 -7.32 -20.21 1.97
C TRP A 136 -8.00 -21.23 2.90
N SER A 137 -9.12 -21.79 2.46
CA SER A 137 -9.70 -22.98 3.07
C SER A 137 -9.17 -24.16 2.28
N CYS A 138 -8.11 -24.81 2.78
CA CYS A 138 -7.75 -26.12 2.28
C CYS A 138 -8.75 -27.13 2.89
N SER A 139 -9.90 -27.30 2.25
CA SER A 139 -10.79 -28.41 2.55
C SER A 139 -10.28 -29.63 1.79
N THR A 140 -9.51 -30.49 2.44
CA THR A 140 -9.34 -31.87 1.99
C THR A 140 -10.67 -32.59 2.19
N ALA A 141 -11.55 -32.50 1.18
CA ALA A 141 -12.70 -33.38 1.06
C ALA A 141 -12.19 -34.75 0.61
N ALA A 142 -11.76 -35.57 1.58
CA ALA A 142 -11.73 -37.02 1.39
C ALA A 142 -13.18 -37.50 1.50
N SER A 143 -13.87 -37.59 0.36
CA SER A 143 -15.15 -38.30 0.30
C SER A 143 -14.91 -39.79 0.57
N PRO A 144 -15.77 -40.47 1.35
CA PRO A 144 -15.68 -41.89 1.61
C PRO A 144 -16.37 -42.68 0.49
N GLY A 145 -15.72 -43.71 -0.06
CA GLY A 145 -16.43 -44.76 -0.79
C GLY A 145 -15.66 -45.47 -1.91
N TRP A 146 -15.47 -46.78 -1.70
CA TRP A 146 -15.11 -47.84 -2.67
C TRP A 146 -13.60 -48.21 -2.79
N PRO A 147 -13.21 -49.50 -2.96
CA PRO A 147 -12.58 -50.38 -1.98
C PRO A 147 -11.16 -50.79 -2.45
N PRO A 148 -10.43 -51.63 -1.69
CA PRO A 148 -9.04 -51.92 -2.00
C PRO A 148 -8.91 -53.09 -2.98
N THR A 149 -8.07 -52.94 -3.99
CA THR A 149 -7.32 -54.09 -4.55
C THR A 149 -5.85 -53.77 -4.54
N ALA A 150 -5.13 -54.71 -3.92
CA ALA A 150 -3.72 -54.69 -3.64
C ALA A 150 -2.86 -54.56 -4.90
N THR A 151 -1.73 -53.86 -4.79
CA THR A 151 -0.37 -54.40 -5.05
C THR A 151 0.66 -53.31 -4.69
N THR A 152 1.60 -53.68 -3.84
CA THR A 152 2.83 -52.96 -3.43
C THR A 152 4.01 -53.83 -3.90
N PRO A 153 5.30 -53.41 -3.94
CA PRO A 153 5.97 -52.11 -3.72
C PRO A 153 6.82 -51.66 -4.94
N SER A 154 7.38 -50.45 -5.03
CA SER A 154 8.67 -50.03 -4.45
C SER A 154 9.23 -48.83 -5.28
N PRO A 155 10.37 -48.17 -4.95
CA PRO A 155 10.46 -47.06 -3.99
C PRO A 155 11.06 -45.80 -4.63
N VAL A 156 10.59 -44.61 -4.25
CA VAL A 156 11.36 -43.36 -4.43
C VAL A 156 11.22 -42.53 -3.15
N PRO A 157 12.32 -42.14 -2.48
CA PRO A 157 12.25 -41.40 -1.22
C PRO A 157 11.80 -39.94 -1.45
N PRO A 158 10.91 -39.38 -0.61
CA PRO A 158 10.59 -37.97 -0.66
C PRO A 158 11.76 -37.13 -0.16
N LYS A 159 12.10 -36.07 -0.91
CA LYS A 159 13.10 -35.06 -0.52
C LYS A 159 12.68 -34.41 0.80
N ARG A 160 13.64 -34.40 1.73
CA ARG A 160 13.60 -33.79 3.07
C ARG A 160 13.03 -32.38 3.06
N CYS A 161 12.13 -32.13 4.01
CA CYS A 161 11.83 -30.81 4.55
C CYS A 161 13.10 -30.19 5.15
N TRP A 162 13.37 -28.94 4.78
CA TRP A 162 14.43 -28.13 5.38
C TRP A 162 13.87 -27.51 6.67
N SER A 163 14.43 -27.91 7.81
CA SER A 163 14.17 -27.34 9.13
C SER A 163 15.13 -26.18 9.37
N GLY A 164 14.64 -25.07 9.92
CA GLY A 164 15.41 -23.88 10.24
C GLY A 164 16.52 -24.09 11.30
N PRO A 165 17.35 -23.06 11.54
CA PRO A 165 18.56 -23.18 12.36
C PRO A 165 18.25 -23.32 13.87
N PRO A 166 19.11 -24.02 14.64
CA PRO A 166 18.93 -24.18 16.09
C PRO A 166 19.30 -22.90 16.86
N GLY A 167 18.46 -22.53 17.83
CA GLY A 167 18.76 -21.47 18.81
C GLY A 167 19.81 -21.91 19.85
N PRO A 168 20.46 -20.96 20.54
CA PRO A 168 21.56 -21.26 21.44
C PRO A 168 21.11 -21.88 22.77
N ALA A 169 21.90 -22.84 23.26
CA ALA A 169 21.69 -23.53 24.54
C ALA A 169 22.05 -22.64 25.75
N PRO A 170 21.39 -22.82 26.91
CA PRO A 170 21.76 -22.13 28.14
C PRO A 170 23.02 -22.77 28.76
N THR A 171 23.93 -21.94 29.26
CA THR A 171 25.13 -22.32 30.01
C THR A 171 24.83 -22.35 31.53
N PRO A 172 25.61 -23.12 32.32
CA PRO A 172 25.26 -23.56 33.68
C PRO A 172 25.35 -22.49 34.77
#